data_AF-S4NUV3-F1
#
_entry.id   AF-S4NUV3-F1
#
_cell.length_a   1.000
_cell.length_b   1.000
_cell.length_c   1.000
_cell.angle_alpha   90.00
_cell.angle_beta   90.00
_cell.angle_gamma   90.00
#
_symmetry.space_group_name_H-M   'P 1'
#
loop_
_entity.id
_entity.type
_entity.pdbx_description
1 polymer ?
#
loop_
_entity_poly.entity_id
_entity_poly.type
_entity_poly.pdbx_seq_one_letter_code
_entity_poly.pdbx_strand_id
1 'polypeptide(L)'
;MKNGYTTHAGNTFTGAAKRAGRTLLVTVMHPADSADAVYEEAAALLDWGFAHGASARAVGTLVEPVSAGQGAEPAPGRGGAAAGTVVHGPSAGRLVEGAGTAVALLAGGAWALRRRVARRPAKGRHRE
;
A
#
# COMPACT_ATOMS: atom_id res chain seq x y z
N MET A 1 -11.12 1.91 7.56
CA MET A 1 -9.77 2.13 8.13
C MET A 1 -9.13 3.34 7.48
N LYS A 2 -8.11 3.92 8.12
CA LYS A 2 -7.27 4.98 7.53
C LYS A 2 -5.81 4.72 7.89
N ASN A 3 -4.94 4.81 6.89
CA ASN A 3 -3.49 4.74 7.04
C ASN A 3 -2.82 6.04 6.58
N GLY A 4 -1.56 6.25 6.95
CA GLY A 4 -0.76 7.40 6.54
C GLY A 4 0.73 7.21 6.81
N TYR A 5 1.56 7.99 6.13
CA TYR A 5 3.01 7.96 6.30
C TYR A 5 3.61 9.36 6.10
N THR A 6 4.57 9.73 6.95
CA THR A 6 5.52 10.82 6.71
C THR A 6 6.88 10.44 7.30
N THR A 7 7.94 11.10 6.86
CA THR A 7 9.31 10.86 7.37
C THR A 7 9.41 11.00 8.90
N HIS A 8 8.64 11.92 9.50
CA HIS A 8 8.70 12.16 10.94
C HIS A 8 7.66 11.36 11.74
N ALA A 9 6.48 11.09 11.16
CA ALA A 9 5.45 10.31 11.84
C ALA A 9 5.72 8.80 11.78
N GLY A 10 6.48 8.34 10.78
CA GLY A 10 6.51 6.94 10.40
C GLY A 10 5.16 6.50 9.81
N ASN A 11 4.93 5.19 9.77
CA ASN A 11 3.62 4.64 9.42
C ASN A 11 2.59 4.94 10.52
N THR A 12 1.34 5.17 10.13
CA THR A 12 0.22 5.36 11.04
C THR A 12 -1.01 4.61 10.55
N PHE A 13 -1.83 4.15 11.49
CA PHE A 13 -3.07 3.43 11.19
C PHE A 13 -4.12 3.70 12.25
N THR A 14 -5.36 3.92 11.81
CA THR A 14 -6.57 3.84 12.65
C THR A 14 -7.59 2.94 11.97
N GLY A 15 -8.15 2.00 12.72
CA GLY A 15 -9.13 1.06 12.22
C GLY A 15 -10.07 0.57 13.31
N ALA A 16 -11.18 -0.01 12.89
CA ALA A 16 -12.10 -0.69 13.79
C ALA A 16 -12.39 -2.09 13.25
N ALA A 17 -12.55 -3.06 14.15
CA ALA A 17 -12.96 -4.41 13.83
C ALA A 17 -14.15 -4.80 14.71
N LYS A 18 -15.04 -5.65 14.18
CA LYS A 18 -16.21 -6.16 14.89
C LYS A 18 -16.21 -7.68 14.89
N ARG A 19 -16.34 -8.29 16.07
CA ARG A 19 -16.47 -9.74 16.26
C ARG A 19 -17.50 -10.01 17.36
N ALA A 20 -18.43 -10.94 17.11
CA ALA A 20 -19.48 -11.32 18.06
C ALA A 20 -20.23 -10.12 18.70
N GLY A 21 -20.57 -9.12 17.89
CA GLY A 21 -21.29 -7.93 18.36
C GLY A 21 -20.43 -6.86 19.06
N ARG A 22 -19.19 -7.18 19.47
CA ARG A 22 -18.25 -6.22 20.08
C ARG A 22 -17.39 -5.56 19.01
N THR A 23 -17.29 -4.23 19.06
CA THR A 23 -16.41 -3.44 18.20
C THR A 23 -15.21 -2.96 18.99
N LEU A 24 -14.02 -3.10 18.42
CA LEU A 24 -12.78 -2.54 18.95
C LEU A 24 -12.21 -1.53 17.96
N LEU A 25 -11.76 -0.39 18.47
CA LEU A 25 -11.01 0.63 17.75
C LEU A 25 -9.54 0.50 18.12
N VAL A 26 -8.66 0.63 17.14
CA VAL A 26 -7.20 0.65 17.34
C VAL A 26 -6.60 1.82 16.59
N THR A 27 -5.59 2.45 17.20
CA THR A 27 -4.73 3.46 16.58
C THR A 27 -3.29 3.07 16.86
N VAL A 28 -2.48 2.96 15.80
CA VAL A 28 -1.05 2.67 15.84
C VAL A 28 -0.32 3.87 15.24
N MET A 29 0.67 4.37 15.96
CA MET A 29 1.51 5.50 15.54
C MET A 29 2.96 5.12 15.72
N HIS A 30 3.79 5.41 14.71
CA HIS A 30 5.22 5.17 14.75
C HIS A 30 5.58 3.72 15.17
N PRO A 31 5.07 2.71 14.45
CA PRO A 31 5.36 1.30 14.72
C PRO A 31 6.81 0.98 14.42
N ALA A 32 7.23 -0.25 14.69
CA ALA A 32 8.58 -0.71 14.37
C ALA A 32 8.96 -0.51 12.89
N ASP A 33 10.27 -0.40 12.64
CA ASP A 33 10.83 -0.14 11.31
C ASP A 33 10.71 -1.37 10.38
N SER A 34 9.52 -1.59 9.85
CA SER A 34 9.27 -2.47 8.70
C SER A 34 8.08 -1.97 7.89
N ALA A 35 8.01 -2.43 6.63
CA ALA A 35 6.96 -1.99 5.71
C ALA A 35 5.54 -2.29 6.23
N ASP A 36 5.37 -3.43 6.90
CA ASP A 36 4.07 -3.94 7.31
C ASP A 36 3.82 -3.89 8.83
N ALA A 37 4.78 -3.43 9.64
CA ALA A 37 4.66 -3.39 11.11
C ALA A 37 3.37 -2.73 11.58
N VAL A 38 2.92 -1.66 10.90
CA VAL A 38 1.69 -0.96 11.26
C VAL A 38 0.45 -1.86 11.22
N TYR A 39 0.43 -2.83 10.29
CA TYR A 39 -0.67 -3.77 10.14
C TYR A 39 -0.52 -4.96 11.09
N GLU A 40 0.69 -5.48 11.24
CA GLU A 40 1.00 -6.58 12.16
C GLU A 40 0.71 -6.20 13.61
N GLU A 41 1.14 -5.00 14.04
CA GLU A 41 0.87 -4.49 15.38
C GLU A 41 -0.62 -4.21 15.59
N ALA A 42 -1.31 -3.65 14.58
CA ALA A 42 -2.75 -3.45 14.65
C ALA A 42 -3.51 -4.79 14.77
N ALA A 43 -3.09 -5.81 14.03
CA ALA A 43 -3.66 -7.16 14.11
C ALA A 43 -3.42 -7.77 15.49
N ALA A 44 -2.18 -7.74 15.99
CA ALA A 44 -1.82 -8.27 17.30
C ALA A 44 -2.63 -7.60 18.43
N LEU A 45 -2.82 -6.28 18.38
CA LEU A 45 -3.63 -5.54 19.35
C LEU A 45 -5.11 -5.92 19.29
N LEU A 46 -5.68 -6.08 18.09
CA LEU A 46 -7.06 -6.50 17.92
C LEU A 46 -7.26 -7.95 18.38
N ASP A 47 -6.33 -8.84 18.06
CA ASP A 47 -6.37 -10.24 18.50
C ASP A 47 -6.31 -10.33 20.03
N TRP A 48 -5.38 -9.63 20.66
CA TRP A 48 -5.33 -9.52 22.12
C TRP A 48 -6.63 -8.93 22.70
N GLY A 49 -7.14 -7.85 22.10
CA GLY A 49 -8.34 -7.15 22.56
C GLY A 49 -9.60 -8.01 22.49
N PHE A 50 -9.74 -8.84 21.45
CA PHE A 50 -10.84 -9.80 21.34
C PHE A 50 -10.67 -11.01 22.26
N ALA A 51 -9.44 -11.49 22.48
CA ALA A 51 -9.17 -12.63 23.35
C ALA A 51 -9.30 -12.30 24.84
N HIS A 52 -8.80 -11.13 25.27
CA HIS A 52 -8.62 -10.79 26.68
C HIS A 52 -9.26 -9.47 27.10
N GLY A 53 -9.56 -8.58 26.15
CA GLY A 53 -10.01 -7.22 26.47
C GLY A 53 -11.38 -7.13 27.16
N ALA A 54 -12.14 -8.22 27.26
CA ALA A 54 -13.40 -8.25 28.02
C ALA A 54 -13.18 -8.47 29.53
N SER A 55 -12.10 -9.16 29.91
CA SER A 55 -11.73 -9.44 31.30
C SER A 55 -10.57 -8.58 31.81
N ALA A 56 -9.86 -7.90 30.91
CA ALA A 56 -8.78 -6.98 31.28
C ALA A 56 -9.32 -5.78 32.06
N ARG A 57 -8.57 -5.34 33.09
CA ARG A 57 -8.88 -4.11 33.81
C ARG A 57 -8.73 -2.90 32.88
N ALA A 58 -9.79 -2.11 32.75
CA ALA A 58 -9.75 -0.87 31.98
C ALA A 58 -8.78 0.14 32.61
N VAL A 59 -8.01 0.81 31.76
CA VAL A 59 -7.05 1.87 32.16
C VAL A 59 -7.66 3.27 32.13
N GLY A 60 -8.85 3.41 31.56
CA GLY A 60 -9.59 4.66 31.42
C GLY A 60 -10.75 4.51 30.43
N THR A 61 -11.43 5.62 30.18
CA THR A 61 -12.56 5.71 29.25
C THR A 61 -12.32 6.88 28.29
N LEU A 62 -12.56 6.67 26.99
CA LEU A 62 -12.54 7.76 26.03
C LEU A 62 -13.65 8.77 26.39
N VAL A 63 -13.33 10.06 26.38
CA VAL A 63 -14.32 11.09 26.72
C VAL A 63 -15.49 11.08 25.74
N GLU A 64 -16.64 11.56 26.22
CA GLU A 64 -17.81 11.72 25.36
C GLU A 64 -17.47 12.60 24.15
N PRO A 65 -17.88 12.22 22.93
CA PRO A 65 -17.64 13.02 21.75
C PRO A 65 -18.25 14.41 21.90
N VAL A 66 -17.46 15.45 21.69
CA VAL A 66 -18.00 16.81 21.53
C VAL A 66 -18.71 16.90 20.18
N SER A 67 -19.93 17.42 20.17
CA SER A 67 -20.67 17.65 18.93
C SER A 67 -19.88 18.61 18.05
N ALA A 68 -19.74 18.31 16.75
CA ALA A 68 -18.94 19.07 15.78
C ALA A 68 -19.36 20.55 15.55
N GLY A 69 -20.26 21.09 16.38
CA GLY A 69 -20.72 22.48 16.36
C GLY A 69 -20.70 23.19 17.72
N GLN A 70 -20.17 22.57 18.77
CA GLN A 70 -20.08 23.20 20.10
C GLN A 70 -18.63 23.57 20.42
N GLY A 71 -18.24 24.76 19.97
CA GLY A 71 -17.29 25.64 20.64
C GLY A 71 -15.83 25.19 20.76
N ALA A 72 -15.11 25.15 19.64
CA ALA A 72 -13.73 25.63 19.69
C ALA A 72 -13.78 27.15 19.49
N GLU A 73 -13.52 27.92 20.55
CA GLU A 73 -13.27 29.36 20.40
C GLU A 73 -12.06 29.52 19.47
N PRO A 74 -12.17 30.29 18.37
CA PRO A 74 -11.08 30.43 17.43
C PRO A 74 -9.88 31.06 18.15
N ALA A 75 -8.79 30.32 18.26
CA ALA A 75 -7.52 30.88 18.71
C ALA A 75 -7.14 32.05 17.79
N PRO A 76 -6.64 33.19 18.32
CA PRO A 76 -6.28 34.34 17.50
C PRO A 76 -5.22 33.92 16.47
N GLY A 77 -5.60 33.99 15.20
CA GLY A 77 -4.76 33.58 14.08
C GLY A 77 -3.49 34.42 14.03
N ARG A 78 -2.33 33.77 14.13
CA ARG A 78 -1.07 34.35 13.65
C ARG A 78 -1.04 34.16 12.14
N GLY A 79 -1.13 35.27 11.43
CA GLY A 79 -1.21 35.30 9.98
C GLY A 79 0.05 34.80 9.26
N GLY A 80 -0.16 34.48 7.98
CA GLY A 80 0.84 34.59 6.92
C GLY A 80 1.46 33.28 6.43
N ALA A 81 0.91 32.72 5.35
CA ALA A 81 1.71 32.17 4.26
C ALA A 81 0.89 32.14 2.97
N ALA A 82 1.38 32.89 1.98
CA ALA A 82 0.80 33.02 0.66
C ALA A 82 1.11 31.81 -0.25
N ALA A 83 0.14 31.54 -1.13
CA ALA A 83 0.24 31.07 -2.51
C ALA A 83 1.21 29.94 -2.90
N GLY A 84 0.63 28.91 -3.51
CA GLY A 84 1.30 27.98 -4.41
C GLY A 84 0.29 27.19 -5.24
N THR A 85 -0.35 27.82 -6.23
CA THR A 85 -1.19 27.11 -7.20
C THR A 85 -0.28 26.32 -8.13
N VAL A 86 -0.17 25.01 -7.94
CA VAL A 86 0.57 24.14 -8.86
C VAL A 86 -0.29 23.90 -10.10
N VAL A 87 0.01 24.57 -11.20
CA VAL A 87 -0.59 24.27 -12.50
C VAL A 87 0.06 23.00 -13.05
N HIS A 88 -0.69 21.90 -13.06
CA HIS A 88 -0.30 20.70 -13.81
C HIS A 88 -0.65 20.90 -15.29
N GLY A 89 0.36 21.20 -16.12
CA GLY A 89 0.22 21.11 -17.57
C GLY A 89 0.19 19.63 -18.00
N PRO A 90 -0.59 19.26 -19.04
CA PRO A 90 -0.60 17.88 -19.53
C PRO A 90 0.74 17.54 -20.18
N SER A 91 1.45 16.56 -19.61
CA SER A 91 2.69 16.02 -20.17
C SER A 91 2.39 15.12 -21.37
N ALA A 92 2.42 15.69 -22.58
CA ALA A 92 2.29 15.01 -23.87
C ALA A 92 3.52 14.14 -24.24
N GLY A 93 4.16 13.48 -23.27
CA GLY A 93 5.51 12.94 -23.41
C GLY A 93 5.70 11.47 -23.04
N ARG A 94 4.65 10.63 -23.05
CA ARG A 94 4.79 9.18 -22.77
C ARG A 94 3.91 8.29 -23.66
N LEU A 95 4.00 8.47 -24.98
CA LEU A 95 3.38 7.56 -25.96
C LEU A 95 4.36 7.04 -27.03
N VAL A 96 5.67 7.00 -26.73
CA VAL A 96 6.66 6.33 -27.62
C VAL A 96 7.61 5.49 -26.77
N GLU A 97 7.11 4.38 -26.21
CA GLU A 97 7.99 3.28 -25.78
C GLU A 97 7.28 1.91 -25.67
N GLY A 98 6.16 1.74 -26.38
CA GLY A 98 5.38 0.50 -26.39
C GLY A 98 5.41 -0.29 -27.70
N ALA A 99 5.97 0.26 -28.79
CA ALA A 99 5.90 -0.35 -30.12
C ALA A 99 7.15 -1.14 -30.55
N GLY A 100 8.29 -0.98 -29.86
CA GLY A 100 9.57 -1.59 -30.26
C GLY A 100 9.77 -3.04 -29.80
N THR A 101 9.16 -3.44 -28.68
CA THR A 101 9.44 -4.74 -28.03
C THR A 101 8.73 -5.91 -28.71
N ALA A 102 7.54 -5.68 -29.29
CA ALA A 102 6.77 -6.74 -29.97
C ALA A 102 7.44 -7.21 -31.28
N VAL A 103 8.06 -6.31 -32.06
CA VAL A 103 8.69 -6.67 -33.34
C VAL A 103 10.01 -7.42 -33.12
N ALA A 104 10.78 -7.06 -32.09
CA ALA A 104 12.05 -7.72 -31.77
C ALA A 104 11.86 -9.18 -31.31
N LEU A 105 10.79 -9.48 -30.55
CA LEU A 105 10.51 -10.84 -30.07
C LEU A 105 10.08 -11.78 -31.21
N LEU A 106 9.30 -11.29 -32.18
CA LEU A 106 8.86 -12.09 -33.33
C LEU A 106 10.01 -12.39 -34.30
N ALA A 107 10.88 -11.42 -34.58
CA ALA A 107 12.04 -11.61 -35.44
C ALA A 107 13.09 -12.55 -34.81
N GLY A 108 13.35 -12.41 -33.50
CA GLY A 108 14.28 -13.27 -32.77
C GLY A 108 13.79 -14.73 -32.67
N GLY A 109 12.49 -14.94 -32.43
CA GLY A 109 11.88 -16.27 -32.36
C GLY A 109 11.96 -17.04 -33.69
N ALA A 110 11.64 -16.38 -34.80
CA ALA A 110 11.69 -16.99 -36.14
C ALA A 110 13.11 -17.40 -36.55
N TRP A 111 14.12 -16.56 -36.24
CA TRP A 111 15.52 -16.86 -36.58
C TRP A 111 16.08 -18.02 -35.75
N ALA A 112 15.74 -18.09 -34.46
CA ALA A 112 16.17 -19.18 -33.58
C ALA A 112 15.57 -20.53 -33.99
N LEU A 113 14.29 -20.57 -34.40
CA LEU A 113 13.67 -21.80 -34.90
C LEU A 113 14.32 -22.28 -36.20
N ARG A 114 14.58 -21.36 -37.14
CA ARG A 114 15.19 -21.69 -38.44
C ARG A 114 16.60 -22.26 -38.30
N ARG A 115 17.40 -21.75 -37.34
CA ARG A 115 18.73 -22.31 -37.03
C ARG A 115 18.70 -23.69 -36.38
N ARG A 116 17.65 -24.02 -35.59
CA ARG A 116 17.52 -25.35 -34.99
C ARG A 116 17.11 -26.42 -36.01
N VAL A 117 16.28 -26.07 -36.99
CA VAL A 117 15.87 -27.00 -38.05
C VAL A 117 17.02 -27.26 -39.03
N ALA A 118 17.82 -26.24 -39.36
CA ALA A 118 18.96 -26.38 -40.26
C ALA A 118 20.16 -27.15 -39.67
N ARG A 119 20.17 -27.44 -38.36
CA ARG A 119 21.27 -28.12 -37.66
C ARG A 119 20.95 -29.56 -37.25
N ARG A 120 19.94 -30.22 -37.83
CA ARG A 120 19.77 -31.66 -37.63
C ARG A 120 20.79 -32.42 -38.48
N PRO A 121 21.82 -33.08 -37.90
CA PRO A 121 22.68 -33.96 -38.66
C PRO A 121 21.89 -35.22 -39.04
N ALA A 122 22.04 -35.65 -40.29
CA ALA A 122 21.53 -36.94 -40.76
C ALA A 122 22.27 -38.07 -40.02
N LYS A 123 21.64 -38.63 -38.99
CA LYS A 123 22.12 -39.83 -38.31
C LYS A 123 21.48 -41.04 -39.00
N GLY A 124 22.28 -41.72 -39.81
CA GLY A 124 21.88 -42.93 -40.50
C GLY A 124 21.62 -44.10 -39.56
N ARG A 125 20.86 -45.09 -40.06
CA ARG A 125 20.96 -46.47 -39.61
C ARG A 125 20.38 -47.46 -40.64
N HIS A 126 21.27 -48.31 -41.13
CA HIS A 126 21.13 -49.74 -41.45
C HIS A 126 19.73 -50.39 -41.43
N ARG A 127 19.43 -51.08 -42.53
CA ARG A 127 18.84 -52.44 -42.73
C ARG A 127 18.63 -52.58 -44.26
N GLU A 128 19.00 -53.63 -44.98
CA GLU A 128 19.41 -55.03 -44.72
C GLU A 128 20.51 -55.44 -45.71
#